data_AF-A0AAE9UL97-F1
#
_entry.id   AF-A0AAE9UL97-F1
#
_cell.length_a   1.000
_cell.length_b   1.000
_cell.length_c   1.000
_cell.angle_alpha   90.00
_cell.angle_beta   90.00
_cell.angle_gamma   90.00
#
_symmetry.space_group_name_H-M   'P 1'
#
loop_
_entity.id
_entity.type
_entity.pdbx_description
1 polymer ?
#
loop_
_entity_poly.entity_id
_entity_poly.type
_entity_poly.pdbx_seq_one_letter_code
_entity_poly.pdbx_strand_id
1 'polypeptide(L)'
;MEKKRQRLYDVIRQAYDYPENRENIVLSQLFLSASNKLIKQSNPLVIAHQLNQDLDHYLLDNDLLLPKSLCPLKKHWKTIF
;
A
#
# COMPACT_ATOMS: atom_id res chain seq x y z
N MET A 1 19.34 -4.51 1.31
CA MET A 1 18.05 -3.91 1.73
C MET A 1 17.67 -4.51 3.08
N GLU A 2 17.22 -3.72 4.04
CA GLU A 2 16.72 -4.25 5.32
C GLU A 2 15.49 -5.15 5.06
N LYS A 3 15.45 -6.37 5.62
CA LYS A 3 14.43 -7.40 5.29
C LYS A 3 12.97 -6.89 5.39
N LYS A 4 12.70 -5.99 6.35
CA LYS A 4 11.37 -5.37 6.54
C LYS A 4 11.00 -4.42 5.40
N ARG A 5 11.96 -3.63 4.94
CA ARG A 5 11.79 -2.69 3.83
C ARG A 5 11.47 -3.42 2.53
N GLN A 6 12.19 -4.51 2.28
CA GLN A 6 12.00 -5.31 1.08
C GLN A 6 10.64 -6.02 1.10
N ARG A 7 10.24 -6.62 2.23
CA ARG A 7 8.89 -7.19 2.38
C ARG A 7 7.78 -6.19 2.11
N LEU A 8 7.89 -4.97 2.65
CA LEU A 8 6.88 -3.94 2.41
C LEU A 8 6.84 -3.52 0.94
N TYR A 9 8.00 -3.38 0.32
CA TYR A 9 8.09 -3.09 -1.11
C TYR A 9 7.44 -4.19 -1.97
N ASP A 10 7.71 -5.47 -1.68
CA ASP A 10 7.10 -6.59 -2.40
C ASP A 10 5.57 -6.60 -2.24
N VAL A 11 5.07 -6.34 -1.03
CA VAL A 11 3.61 -6.28 -0.75
C VAL A 11 2.96 -5.12 -1.50
N ILE A 12 3.57 -3.94 -1.53
CA ILE A 12 3.07 -2.78 -2.29
C ILE A 12 3.12 -3.07 -3.80
N ARG A 13 4.20 -3.66 -4.29
CA ARG A 13 4.35 -4.03 -5.69
C ARG A 13 3.29 -5.02 -6.12
N GLN A 14 3.03 -6.05 -5.31
CA GLN A 14 2.00 -7.03 -5.56
C GLN A 14 0.60 -6.38 -5.61
N ALA A 15 0.32 -5.45 -4.70
CA ALA A 15 -0.94 -4.70 -4.72
C ALA A 15 -1.08 -3.82 -5.98
N TYR A 16 -0.01 -3.16 -6.41
CA TYR A 16 0.01 -2.38 -7.65
C TYR A 16 -0.19 -3.23 -8.91
N ASP A 17 0.28 -4.48 -8.91
CA ASP A 17 0.22 -5.36 -10.08
C ASP A 17 -1.22 -5.78 -10.43
N TYR A 18 -2.15 -5.71 -9.48
CA TYR A 18 -3.56 -5.99 -9.74
C TYR A 18 -4.16 -4.94 -10.69
N PRO A 19 -4.82 -5.36 -11.79
CA PRO A 19 -5.39 -4.46 -12.78
C PRO A 19 -6.32 -3.41 -12.16
N GLU A 20 -7.21 -3.84 -11.25
CA GLU A 20 -8.15 -2.95 -10.55
C GLU A 20 -7.48 -1.80 -9.78
N ASN A 21 -6.28 -2.04 -9.25
CA ASN A 21 -5.49 -1.05 -8.50
C ASN A 21 -4.63 -0.20 -9.43
N ARG A 22 -4.16 -0.77 -10.54
CA ARG A 22 -3.34 -0.10 -11.54
C ARG A 22 -4.17 0.85 -12.41
N GLU A 23 -5.38 0.44 -12.76
CA GLU A 23 -6.34 1.20 -13.57
C GLU A 23 -6.98 2.33 -12.76
N ASN A 24 -7.03 2.19 -11.42
CA ASN A 24 -7.45 3.26 -10.54
C ASN A 24 -6.33 4.29 -10.34
N ILE A 25 -6.55 5.50 -10.86
CA ILE A 25 -5.55 6.58 -10.85
C ILE A 25 -5.08 6.88 -9.41
N VAL A 26 -5.99 6.94 -8.45
CA VAL A 26 -5.68 7.27 -7.05
C VAL A 26 -4.85 6.17 -6.40
N LEU A 27 -5.30 4.91 -6.49
CA LEU A 27 -4.57 3.77 -5.93
C LEU A 27 -3.20 3.59 -6.58
N SER A 28 -3.11 3.72 -7.91
CA SER A 28 -1.84 3.64 -8.64
C SER A 28 -0.83 4.68 -8.15
N GLN A 29 -1.28 5.93 -7.93
CA GLN A 29 -0.44 7.00 -7.40
C GLN A 29 -0.03 6.75 -5.94
N LEU A 30 -0.93 6.23 -5.11
CA LEU A 30 -0.62 5.89 -3.71
C LEU A 30 0.47 4.82 -3.64
N PHE A 31 0.35 3.73 -4.40
CA PHE A 31 1.36 2.66 -4.42
C PHE A 31 2.69 3.09 -5.01
N LEU A 32 2.69 3.88 -6.09
CA LEU A 32 3.91 4.43 -6.67
C LEU A 32 4.60 5.42 -5.73
N SER A 33 3.84 6.28 -5.06
CA SER A 33 4.36 7.23 -4.09
C SER A 33 4.96 6.53 -2.87
N ALA A 34 4.28 5.53 -2.31
CA ALA A 34 4.80 4.73 -1.20
C ALA A 34 6.06 3.96 -1.59
N SER A 35 6.06 3.32 -2.76
CA SER A 35 7.25 2.65 -3.33
C SER A 35 8.44 3.60 -3.47
N ASN A 36 8.21 4.79 -4.03
CA ASN A 36 9.26 5.80 -4.20
C ASN A 36 9.82 6.30 -2.86
N LYS A 37 8.95 6.55 -1.87
CA LYS A 37 9.36 6.94 -0.51
C LYS A 37 10.18 5.83 0.18
N LEU A 38 9.80 4.57 -0.03
CA LEU A 38 10.53 3.39 0.44
C LEU A 38 11.93 3.26 -0.16
N ILE A 39 12.09 3.53 -1.46
CA ILE A 39 13.38 3.51 -2.16
C ILE A 39 14.29 4.65 -1.67
N LYS A 40 13.73 5.86 -1.46
CA LYS A 40 14.45 7.06 -1.01
C LYS A 40 14.92 7.03 0.46
N GLN A 41 14.79 5.91 1.16
CA GLN A 41 15.25 5.69 2.55
C GLN A 41 14.36 6.30 3.66
N SER A 42 13.04 6.38 3.47
CA SER A 42 12.14 6.58 4.62
C SER A 42 11.96 5.30 5.46
N ASN A 43 11.63 5.46 6.75
CA ASN A 43 11.35 4.37 7.66
C ASN A 43 10.15 3.54 7.12
N PRO A 44 10.32 2.23 6.84
CA PRO A 44 9.25 1.40 6.26
C PRO A 44 8.00 1.36 7.13
N LEU A 45 8.13 1.51 8.46
CA LEU A 45 6.98 1.55 9.36
C LEU A 45 6.10 2.78 9.12
N VAL A 46 6.76 3.94 8.95
CA VAL A 46 6.06 5.21 8.67
C VAL A 46 5.37 5.14 7.31
N ILE A 47 6.02 4.56 6.30
CA ILE A 47 5.42 4.41 4.96
C ILE A 47 4.23 3.46 4.98
N ALA A 48 4.30 2.34 5.70
CA ALA A 48 3.17 1.43 5.85
C ALA A 48 2.00 2.12 6.56
N HIS A 49 2.27 2.89 7.62
CA HIS A 49 1.22 3.60 8.34
C HIS A 49 0.55 4.68 7.47
N GLN A 50 1.37 5.48 6.78
CA GLN A 50 0.88 6.51 5.87
C GLN A 50 0.03 5.91 4.75
N LEU A 51 0.53 4.85 4.10
CA LEU A 51 -0.20 4.19 3.02
C LEU A 51 -1.50 3.55 3.54
N ASN A 52 -1.52 3.05 4.78
CA ASN A 52 -2.77 2.56 5.38
C ASN A 52 -3.77 3.68 5.60
N GLN A 53 -3.35 4.83 6.12
CA GLN A 53 -4.21 5.99 6.27
C GLN A 53 -4.75 6.50 4.93
N ASP A 54 -3.88 6.56 3.91
CA ASP A 54 -4.29 6.98 2.56
C ASP A 54 -5.30 6.00 1.95
N LEU A 55 -5.11 4.69 2.14
CA LEU A 55 -6.08 3.67 1.72
C LEU A 55 -7.39 3.72 2.52
N ASP A 56 -7.34 3.95 3.82
CA ASP A 56 -8.54 4.15 4.64
C ASP A 56 -9.31 5.39 4.19
N HIS A 57 -8.63 6.48 3.83
CA HIS A 57 -9.26 7.67 3.26
C HIS A 57 -9.90 7.37 1.91
N TYR A 58 -9.17 6.69 1.01
CA TYR A 58 -9.70 6.25 -0.28
C TYR A 58 -10.98 5.41 -0.11
N LEU A 59 -11.03 4.54 0.89
CA LEU A 59 -12.21 3.73 1.20
C LEU A 59 -13.40 4.56 1.68
N LEU A 60 -13.15 5.57 2.52
CA LEU A 60 -14.20 6.47 2.97
C LEU A 60 -14.79 7.26 1.79
N ASP A 61 -13.95 7.64 0.83
CA ASP A 61 -14.35 8.39 -0.36
C ASP A 61 -15.06 7.53 -1.42
N ASN A 62 -14.78 6.21 -1.45
CA ASN A 62 -15.31 5.26 -2.44
C ASN A 62 -16.32 4.25 -1.84
N ASP A 63 -17.13 4.66 -0.86
CA ASP A 63 -18.22 3.85 -0.27
C ASP A 63 -17.76 2.48 0.27
N LEU A 64 -16.56 2.41 0.86
CA LEU A 64 -15.95 1.21 1.43
C LEU A 64 -15.71 0.07 0.43
N LEU A 65 -15.74 0.33 -0.87
CA LEU A 65 -15.41 -0.64 -1.91
C LEU A 65 -13.89 -0.86 -1.94
N LEU A 66 -13.40 -1.67 -1.02
CA LEU A 66 -12.02 -2.15 -1.06
C LEU A 66 -11.91 -3.22 -2.16
N PRO A 67 -11.08 -3.00 -3.19
CA PRO A 67 -10.76 -4.05 -4.14
C PRO A 67 -10.23 -5.28 -3.40
N LYS A 68 -10.70 -6.47 -3.76
CA LYS A 68 -10.41 -7.71 -3.02
C LYS A 68 -8.90 -7.99 -2.94
N SER A 69 -8.15 -7.50 -3.91
CA SER A 69 -6.68 -7.54 -3.95
C SER A 69 -5.98 -6.78 -2.82
N LEU A 70 -6.65 -5.84 -2.15
CA LEU A 70 -6.10 -5.08 -1.02
C LEU A 70 -6.44 -5.68 0.36
N CYS A 71 -7.35 -6.66 0.41
CA CYS A 71 -7.61 -7.41 1.64
C CYS A 71 -6.36 -8.09 2.24
N PRO A 72 -5.49 -8.76 1.45
CA PRO A 72 -4.25 -9.35 1.95
C PRO A 72 -3.30 -8.30 2.54
N LEU A 73 -3.24 -7.12 1.91
CA LEU A 73 -2.37 -6.02 2.30
C LEU A 73 -2.80 -5.42 3.65
N LYS A 74 -4.10 -5.15 3.83
CA LYS A 74 -4.66 -4.73 5.13
C LYS A 74 -4.47 -5.78 6.23
N LYS A 75 -4.63 -7.07 5.89
CA LYS A 75 -4.42 -8.17 6.85
C LYS A 75 -2.94 -8.27 7.27
N HIS A 76 -2.02 -8.07 6.34
CA HIS A 76 -0.58 -8.06 6.61
C HIS A 76 -0.19 -6.96 7.60
N TRP A 77 -0.79 -5.77 7.46
CA TRP A 77 -0.54 -4.66 8.39
C TRP A 77 -1.11 -4.91 9.78
N LYS A 78 -2.29 -5.55 9.90
CA LYS A 78 -2.86 -5.95 11.20
C LYS A 78 -2.06 -7.02 11.96
N THR A 79 -1.19 -7.77 11.29
CA THR A 79 -0.42 -8.87 11.90
C THR A 79 1.03 -8.47 12.21
N ILE A 80 1.55 -7.44 11.55
CA ILE A 80 2.95 -6.99 11.72
C ILE A 80 3.06 -5.74 12.62
N PHE A 81 1.95 -5.02 12.84
CA PHE A 81 1.85 -3.90 13.77
C PHE A 81 0.99 -4.26 14.98
#